data_AF-A0A392MD10-F1
#
_entry.id   AF-A0A392MD10-F1
#
_cell.length_a   1.000
_cell.length_b   1.000
_cell.length_c   1.000
_cell.angle_alpha   90.00
_cell.angle_beta   90.00
_cell.angle_gamma   90.00
#
_symmetry.space_group_name_H-M   'P 1'
#
loop_
_entity.id
_entity.type
_entity.pdbx_description
1 polymer ?
#
loop_
_entity_poly.entity_id
_entity_poly.type
_entity_poly.pdbx_seq_one_letter_code
_entity_poly.pdbx_strand_id
1 'polypeptide(L)'
;EFEELNLGSLPPTFQGMKVYSTDEKELIMELSMKWAGNPNIIVAVKAFGLRATVQVVDLQVFASPRITLKPLVPSFPCFANIYVSLMEKPHVDFGLKLLGADAMAIPGLYRIVQEIIKEQVAKMYLWPKALEVQIMDPSKAMKTPVGILHVKVLRALKLKKKDIMGAADPYVKLKLKDDKLASKKTTVKYKNLNPEWNEEFNVVIKDPESQALVLNVYDWEQVISTFTCKFRSFGSNSKFCKS
;
A
#
# COMPACT_ATOMS: atom_id res chain seq x y z
N GLU A 1 25.01 28.79 1.40
CA GLU A 1 23.83 28.31 2.17
C GLU A 1 22.58 28.69 1.41
N PHE A 2 21.52 27.87 1.47
CA PHE A 2 20.21 28.26 0.94
C PHE A 2 19.58 29.26 1.91
N GLU A 3 19.23 30.44 1.40
CA GLU A 3 18.44 31.42 2.16
C GLU A 3 16.95 31.20 1.92
N GLU A 4 16.59 30.81 0.69
CA GLU A 4 15.23 30.44 0.33
C GLU A 4 15.27 29.27 -0.67
N LEU A 5 14.35 28.30 -0.50
CA LEU A 5 14.19 27.17 -1.40
C LEU A 5 12.70 26.94 -1.63
N ASN A 6 12.19 27.51 -2.72
CA ASN A 6 10.83 27.27 -3.20
C ASN A 6 10.88 26.86 -4.68
N LEU A 7 10.23 25.75 -5.02
CA LEU A 7 10.20 25.20 -6.38
C LEU A 7 9.08 25.80 -7.25
N GLY A 8 8.25 26.66 -6.66
CA GLY A 8 7.10 27.27 -7.32
C GLY A 8 5.79 26.53 -7.02
N SER A 9 4.71 27.06 -7.59
CA SER A 9 3.35 26.52 -7.42
C SER A 9 2.85 25.74 -8.64
N LEU A 10 3.58 25.80 -9.75
CA LEU A 10 3.20 25.15 -11.00
C LEU A 10 3.63 23.68 -10.98
N PRO A 11 2.71 22.71 -11.14
CA PRO A 11 3.05 21.30 -11.16
C PRO A 11 3.71 20.89 -12.49
N PRO A 12 4.44 19.76 -12.52
CA PRO A 12 4.91 19.17 -13.77
C PRO A 12 3.74 18.70 -14.64
N THR A 13 3.94 18.78 -15.95
CA THR A 13 3.01 18.30 -16.97
C THR A 13 3.54 17.03 -17.63
N PHE A 14 2.63 16.14 -18.01
CA PHE A 14 2.97 14.90 -18.71
C PHE A 14 2.46 14.99 -20.14
N GLN A 15 3.37 14.93 -21.10
CA GLN A 15 3.01 15.03 -22.53
C GLN A 15 2.53 13.71 -23.11
N GLY A 16 2.93 12.59 -22.50
CA GLY A 16 2.58 11.27 -22.96
C GLY A 16 3.07 10.21 -21.99
N MET A 17 2.46 9.03 -22.10
CA MET A 17 2.80 7.86 -21.32
C MET A 17 2.79 6.65 -22.25
N LYS A 18 3.86 5.85 -22.22
CA LYS A 18 3.88 4.51 -22.80
C LYS A 18 3.80 3.50 -21.68
N VAL A 19 2.99 2.47 -21.86
CA VAL A 19 2.76 1.44 -20.85
C VAL A 19 3.08 0.08 -21.45
N TYR A 20 3.85 -0.69 -20.72
CA TYR A 20 4.28 -2.03 -21.08
C TYR A 20 3.92 -2.98 -19.94
N SER A 21 3.31 -4.11 -20.28
CA SER A 21 3.19 -5.25 -19.36
C SER A 21 4.25 -6.27 -19.75
N THR A 22 4.94 -6.82 -18.76
CA THR A 22 5.93 -7.89 -19.00
C THR A 22 5.37 -9.26 -18.63
N ASP A 23 6.00 -10.33 -19.15
CA ASP A 23 5.66 -11.71 -18.79
C ASP A 23 5.92 -12.01 -17.30
N GLU A 24 6.79 -11.23 -16.66
CA GLU A 24 7.14 -11.33 -15.24
C GLU A 24 6.12 -10.67 -14.31
N LYS A 25 4.94 -10.27 -14.82
CA LYS A 25 3.91 -9.52 -14.08
C LYS A 25 4.49 -8.23 -13.49
N GLU A 26 5.20 -7.46 -14.31
CA GLU A 26 5.61 -6.09 -13.99
C GLU A 26 4.84 -5.12 -14.89
N LEU A 27 4.48 -3.96 -14.34
CA LEU A 27 3.93 -2.86 -15.13
C LEU A 27 5.00 -1.77 -15.25
N ILE A 28 5.42 -1.49 -16.48
CA ILE A 28 6.40 -0.43 -16.77
C ILE A 28 5.68 0.72 -17.45
N MET A 29 5.90 1.93 -16.97
CA MET A 29 5.36 3.17 -17.50
C MET A 29 6.51 4.12 -17.80
N GLU A 30 6.62 4.55 -19.05
CA GLU A 30 7.59 5.57 -19.47
C GLU A 30 6.85 6.87 -19.74
N LEU A 31 7.19 7.91 -19.00
CA LEU A 31 6.53 9.21 -19.04
C LEU A 31 7.43 10.22 -19.75
N SER A 32 6.83 11.12 -20.54
CA SER A 32 7.49 12.33 -21.02
C SER A 32 7.04 13.50 -20.15
N MET A 33 7.91 13.96 -19.25
CA MET A 33 7.62 15.00 -18.27
C MET A 33 8.25 16.33 -18.72
N LYS A 34 7.46 17.40 -18.61
CA LYS A 34 7.91 18.79 -18.75
C LYS A 34 7.43 19.60 -17.56
N TRP A 35 8.33 20.32 -16.93
CA TRP A 35 8.02 21.16 -15.79
C TRP A 35 8.61 22.54 -16.00
N ALA A 36 7.76 23.54 -16.17
CA ALA A 36 8.14 24.94 -16.19
C ALA A 36 7.63 25.56 -14.89
N GLY A 37 8.51 25.59 -13.88
CA GLY A 37 8.22 26.12 -12.56
C GLY A 37 8.56 27.61 -12.45
N ASN A 38 7.95 28.27 -11.48
CA ASN A 38 8.32 29.62 -11.03
C ASN A 38 9.03 29.54 -9.68
N PRO A 39 10.26 28.97 -9.63
CA PRO A 39 10.95 28.79 -8.36
C PRO A 39 11.38 30.14 -7.78
N ASN A 40 11.51 30.17 -6.46
CA ASN A 40 12.27 31.19 -5.76
C ASN A 40 13.36 30.48 -4.94
N ILE A 41 14.53 30.30 -5.55
CA ILE A 41 15.68 29.67 -4.91
C ILE A 41 16.77 30.72 -4.77
N ILE A 42 17.11 31.06 -3.53
CA ILE A 42 18.15 32.05 -3.22
C ILE A 42 19.28 31.35 -2.49
N VAL A 43 20.46 31.40 -3.09
CA VAL A 43 21.69 30.85 -2.53
C VAL A 43 22.62 32.01 -2.18
N ALA A 44 22.97 32.11 -0.90
CA ALA A 44 24.04 33.01 -0.49
C ALA A 44 25.38 32.31 -0.47
N VAL A 45 26.33 32.94 -1.15
CA VAL A 45 27.74 32.57 -1.17
C VAL A 45 28.50 33.62 -0.37
N LYS A 46 29.18 33.19 0.69
CA LYS A 46 30.08 34.01 1.49
C LYS A 46 31.50 33.62 1.13
N ALA A 47 32.26 34.53 0.54
CA ALA A 47 33.66 34.31 0.18
C ALA A 47 34.45 35.60 0.38
N PHE A 48 35.64 35.51 0.99
CA PHE A 48 36.55 36.66 1.19
C PHE A 48 35.89 37.90 1.84
N GLY A 49 34.96 37.70 2.78
CA GLY A 49 34.25 38.79 3.45
C GLY A 49 33.10 39.42 2.64
N LEU A 50 32.92 39.02 1.37
CA LEU A 50 31.80 39.43 0.52
C LEU A 50 30.67 38.39 0.61
N ARG A 51 29.42 38.88 0.72
CA ARG A 51 28.19 38.07 0.61
C ARG A 51 27.54 38.38 -0.73
N ALA A 52 27.51 37.38 -1.61
CA ALA A 52 26.79 37.43 -2.87
C ALA A 52 25.55 36.55 -2.82
N THR A 53 24.44 37.03 -3.36
CA THR A 53 23.21 36.26 -3.50
C THR A 53 23.01 35.88 -4.96
N VAL A 54 22.84 34.58 -5.20
CA VAL A 54 22.48 34.02 -6.50
C VAL A 54 21.04 33.53 -6.40
N GLN A 55 20.18 34.05 -7.25
CA GLN A 55 18.79 33.61 -7.36
C GLN A 55 18.61 32.80 -8.64
N VAL A 56 17.98 31.63 -8.53
CA VAL A 56 17.55 30.82 -9.67
C VAL A 56 16.08 31.12 -9.95
N VAL A 57 15.77 31.45 -11.20
CA VAL A 57 14.43 31.80 -11.70
C VAL A 57 14.12 30.97 -12.94
N ASP A 58 12.88 31.00 -13.43
CA ASP A 58 12.47 30.41 -14.72
C ASP A 58 12.96 28.97 -14.97
N LEU A 59 12.82 28.09 -13.96
CA LEU A 59 13.29 26.71 -14.04
C LEU A 59 12.41 25.89 -14.99
N GLN A 60 13.05 25.32 -16.00
CA GLN A 60 12.46 24.39 -16.93
C GLN A 60 13.18 23.05 -16.87
N VAL A 61 12.44 21.98 -16.64
CA VAL A 61 12.95 20.60 -16.55
C VAL A 61 12.22 19.73 -17.56
N PHE A 62 13.00 19.01 -18.36
CA PHE A 62 12.52 17.98 -19.27
C PHE A 62 13.14 16.66 -18.84
N ALA A 63 12.29 15.68 -18.55
CA ALA A 63 12.74 14.40 -18.03
C ALA A 63 11.88 13.27 -18.58
N SER A 64 12.50 12.10 -18.77
CA SER A 64 11.83 10.89 -19.21
C SER A 64 11.89 9.82 -18.11
N PRO A 65 11.09 9.94 -17.04
CA PRO A 65 11.10 8.95 -15.98
C PRO A 65 10.41 7.66 -16.42
N ARG A 66 11.06 6.54 -16.10
CA ARG A 66 10.52 5.18 -16.17
C ARG A 66 10.12 4.74 -14.77
N ILE A 67 8.83 4.50 -14.60
CA ILE A 67 8.21 3.97 -13.39
C ILE A 67 7.95 2.49 -13.62
N THR A 68 8.40 1.62 -12.71
CA THR A 68 8.13 0.18 -12.75
C THR A 68 7.43 -0.24 -11.47
N LEU A 69 6.27 -0.89 -11.60
CA LEU A 69 5.52 -1.47 -10.48
C LEU A 69 5.81 -2.97 -10.43
N LYS A 70 6.45 -3.42 -9.36
CA LYS A 70 6.76 -4.85 -9.19
C LYS A 70 7.06 -5.27 -7.75
N PRO A 71 6.85 -6.55 -7.40
CA PRO A 71 5.99 -7.48 -8.12
C PRO A 71 4.53 -7.00 -8.12
N LEU A 72 3.77 -7.31 -9.19
CA LEU A 72 2.31 -7.17 -9.16
C LEU A 72 1.72 -8.25 -8.24
N VAL A 73 0.76 -7.85 -7.40
CA VAL A 73 0.14 -8.69 -6.38
C VAL A 73 -1.38 -8.65 -6.52
N PRO A 74 -2.12 -9.69 -6.09
CA PRO A 74 -3.57 -9.75 -6.26
C PRO A 74 -4.35 -8.91 -5.24
N SER A 75 -3.69 -8.43 -4.18
CA SER A 75 -4.28 -7.54 -3.18
C SER A 75 -4.06 -6.08 -3.52
N PHE A 76 -5.07 -5.23 -3.34
CA PHE A 76 -4.94 -3.77 -3.46
C PHE A 76 -3.74 -3.25 -2.62
N PRO A 77 -2.86 -2.37 -3.16
CA PRO A 77 -2.97 -1.58 -4.40
C PRO A 77 -2.52 -2.30 -5.69
N CYS A 78 -2.38 -3.62 -5.67
CA CYS A 78 -2.03 -4.50 -6.78
C CYS A 78 -0.54 -4.54 -7.16
N PHE A 79 0.34 -3.90 -6.38
CA PHE A 79 1.79 -3.97 -6.53
C PHE A 79 2.46 -3.80 -5.16
N ALA A 80 3.69 -4.30 -5.02
CA ALA A 80 4.43 -4.21 -3.76
C ALA A 80 5.41 -3.03 -3.72
N ASN A 81 6.19 -2.80 -4.78
CA ASN A 81 7.17 -1.70 -4.84
C ASN A 81 6.96 -0.86 -6.10
N ILE A 82 7.37 0.41 -5.99
CA ILE A 82 7.50 1.36 -7.11
C ILE A 82 8.99 1.62 -7.31
N TYR A 83 9.47 1.50 -8.54
CA TYR A 83 10.83 1.86 -8.92
C TYR A 83 10.77 3.02 -9.90
N VAL A 84 11.49 4.10 -9.61
CA VAL A 84 11.57 5.28 -10.48
C VAL A 84 13.00 5.46 -10.94
N SER A 85 13.20 5.50 -12.26
CA SER A 85 14.50 5.75 -12.90
C SER A 85 14.34 6.77 -14.03
N LEU A 86 15.43 7.38 -14.47
CA LEU A 86 15.49 8.23 -15.64
C LEU A 86 16.09 7.43 -16.79
N MET A 87 15.43 7.43 -17.95
CA MET A 87 15.92 6.74 -19.14
C MET A 87 17.06 7.50 -19.82
N GLU A 88 17.02 8.83 -19.70
CA GLU A 88 18.00 9.74 -20.28
C GLU A 88 18.38 10.81 -19.26
N LYS A 89 19.53 11.46 -19.47
CA LYS A 89 19.93 12.58 -18.61
C LYS A 89 18.88 13.70 -18.74
N PRO A 90 18.38 14.27 -17.63
CA PRO A 90 17.39 15.32 -17.70
C PRO A 90 18.01 16.56 -18.36
N HIS A 91 17.18 17.31 -19.07
CA HIS A 91 17.53 18.63 -19.55
C HIS A 91 16.94 19.65 -18.58
N VAL A 92 17.79 20.53 -18.06
CA VAL A 92 17.44 21.54 -17.06
C VAL A 92 17.94 22.88 -17.59
N ASP A 93 17.03 23.83 -17.70
CA ASP A 93 17.26 25.21 -18.09
C ASP A 93 16.72 26.12 -16.98
N PHE A 94 17.38 27.26 -16.74
CA PHE A 94 17.03 28.16 -15.64
C PHE A 94 17.67 29.53 -15.85
N GLY A 95 16.97 30.57 -15.36
CA GLY A 95 17.54 31.90 -15.20
C GLY A 95 18.40 32.03 -13.95
N LEU A 96 19.46 32.82 -14.05
CA LEU A 96 20.29 33.22 -12.91
C LEU A 96 20.28 34.73 -12.74
N LYS A 97 20.04 35.19 -11.51
CA LYS A 97 20.26 36.56 -11.09
C LYS A 97 21.35 36.61 -10.03
N LEU A 98 22.30 37.52 -10.16
CA LEU A 98 23.36 37.76 -9.20
C LEU A 98 23.15 39.16 -8.62
N LEU A 99 23.01 39.26 -7.30
CA LEU A 99 22.76 40.54 -6.62
C LEU A 99 21.56 41.31 -7.19
N GLY A 100 20.55 40.60 -7.70
CA GLY A 100 19.35 41.18 -8.31
C GLY A 100 19.48 41.60 -9.78
N ALA A 101 20.68 41.51 -10.37
CA ALA A 101 20.91 41.74 -11.79
C ALA A 101 20.91 40.42 -12.58
N ASP A 102 20.45 40.44 -13.83
CA ASP A 102 20.47 39.26 -14.69
C ASP A 102 21.90 38.81 -14.95
N ALA A 103 22.25 37.63 -14.42
CA ALA A 103 23.59 37.06 -14.43
C ALA A 103 23.82 36.11 -15.61
N MET A 104 22.91 36.10 -16.60
CA MET A 104 23.05 35.37 -17.86
C MET A 104 24.32 35.77 -18.63
N ALA A 105 24.85 36.96 -18.35
CA ALA A 105 26.06 37.48 -18.96
C ALA A 105 27.36 36.87 -18.37
N ILE A 106 27.32 36.08 -17.29
CA ILE A 106 28.53 35.48 -16.70
C ILE A 106 28.88 34.19 -17.46
N PRO A 107 29.86 34.21 -18.37
CA PRO A 107 30.15 33.06 -19.20
C PRO A 107 30.73 31.94 -18.33
N GLY A 108 30.17 30.74 -18.44
CA GLY A 108 30.69 29.55 -17.77
C GLY A 108 30.01 29.19 -16.44
N LEU A 109 29.53 30.16 -15.65
CA LEU A 109 28.86 29.84 -14.37
C LEU A 109 27.57 29.03 -14.59
N TYR A 110 26.73 29.47 -15.54
CA TYR A 110 25.53 28.74 -15.96
C TYR A 110 25.85 27.30 -16.36
N ARG A 111 26.87 27.11 -17.22
CA ARG A 111 27.30 25.79 -17.71
C ARG A 111 27.77 24.88 -16.58
N ILE A 112 28.52 25.42 -15.62
CA ILE A 112 29.01 24.65 -14.46
C ILE A 112 27.84 24.15 -13.61
N VAL A 113 26.90 25.04 -13.26
CA VAL A 113 25.75 24.66 -12.43
C VAL A 113 24.87 23.63 -13.15
N GLN A 114 24.62 23.84 -14.45
CA GLN A 114 23.84 22.92 -15.27
C GLN A 114 24.48 21.52 -15.32
N GLU A 115 25.80 21.43 -15.57
CA GLU A 115 26.49 20.14 -15.62
C GLU A 115 26.50 19.45 -14.25
N ILE A 116 26.70 20.18 -13.14
CA ILE A 116 26.65 19.61 -11.79
C ILE A 116 25.28 19.00 -11.52
N ILE A 117 24.18 19.73 -11.78
CA ILE A 117 22.82 19.23 -11.55
C ILE A 117 22.58 17.99 -12.41
N LYS A 118 22.91 18.07 -13.70
CA LYS A 118 22.72 16.97 -14.65
C LYS A 118 23.49 15.72 -14.24
N GLU A 119 24.75 15.87 -13.83
CA GLU A 119 25.59 14.75 -13.40
C GLU A 119 25.13 14.14 -12.08
N GLN A 120 24.77 14.95 -11.08
CA GLN A 120 24.31 14.43 -9.78
C GLN A 120 22.98 13.70 -9.92
N VAL A 121 22.01 14.29 -10.63
CA VAL A 121 20.70 13.65 -10.87
C VAL A 121 20.87 12.38 -11.69
N ALA A 122 21.72 12.39 -12.73
CA ALA A 122 22.01 11.20 -13.50
C ALA A 122 22.69 10.11 -12.67
N LYS A 123 23.67 10.48 -11.82
CA LYS A 123 24.39 9.51 -10.97
C LYS A 123 23.47 8.82 -9.97
N MET A 124 22.38 9.45 -9.53
CA MET A 124 21.44 8.86 -8.58
C MET A 124 20.33 8.06 -9.26
N TYR A 125 19.77 8.59 -10.36
CA TYR A 125 18.52 8.10 -10.90
C TYR A 125 18.58 7.62 -12.35
N LEU A 126 19.69 7.80 -13.08
CA LEU A 126 19.81 7.27 -14.44
C LEU A 126 19.84 5.74 -14.39
N TRP A 127 19.03 5.12 -15.25
CA TRP A 127 18.99 3.67 -15.40
C TRP A 127 20.42 3.11 -15.61
N PRO A 128 20.80 2.00 -14.94
CA PRO A 128 19.97 1.04 -14.19
C PRO A 128 19.68 1.41 -12.72
N LYS A 129 20.11 2.59 -12.25
CA LYS A 129 19.80 3.02 -10.88
C LYS A 129 18.35 3.47 -10.79
N ALA A 130 17.70 3.10 -9.69
CA ALA A 130 16.31 3.45 -9.45
C ALA A 130 16.11 3.84 -7.98
N LEU A 131 15.23 4.80 -7.76
CA LEU A 131 14.62 5.04 -6.46
C LEU A 131 13.58 3.96 -6.22
N GLU A 132 13.83 3.11 -5.23
CA GLU A 132 12.87 2.10 -4.79
C GLU A 132 12.03 2.64 -3.64
N VAL A 133 10.70 2.55 -3.80
CA VAL A 133 9.73 2.87 -2.76
C VAL A 133 8.90 1.62 -2.49
N GLN A 134 9.09 1.02 -1.32
CA GLN A 134 8.30 -0.10 -0.86
C GLN A 134 6.93 0.39 -0.37
N ILE A 135 5.85 -0.14 -0.96
CA ILE A 135 4.47 0.18 -0.59
C ILE A 135 3.88 -0.93 0.28
N MET A 136 4.21 -2.18 -0.02
CA MET A 136 3.73 -3.34 0.71
C MET A 136 4.83 -4.40 0.82
N ASP A 137 4.79 -5.17 1.90
CA ASP A 137 5.57 -6.40 2.02
C ASP A 137 5.02 -7.48 1.06
N PRO A 138 5.77 -7.87 0.01
CA PRO A 138 5.31 -8.83 -1.00
C PRO A 138 4.86 -10.16 -0.38
N SER A 139 5.51 -10.61 0.71
CA SER A 139 5.23 -11.89 1.35
C SER A 139 3.85 -11.93 2.00
N LYS A 140 3.29 -10.78 2.41
CA LYS A 140 1.93 -10.68 2.96
C LYS A 140 0.89 -10.50 1.87
N ALA A 141 1.26 -9.78 0.81
CA ALA A 141 0.41 -9.41 -0.33
C ALA A 141 0.03 -10.60 -1.23
N MET A 142 0.96 -11.55 -1.39
CA MET A 142 0.75 -12.74 -2.22
C MET A 142 -0.18 -13.78 -1.59
N LYS A 143 -0.65 -13.57 -0.35
CA LYS A 143 -1.64 -14.45 0.30
C LYS A 143 -3.02 -14.27 -0.34
N THR A 144 -3.21 -14.88 -1.50
CA THR A 144 -4.54 -15.07 -2.11
C THR A 144 -5.46 -15.83 -1.17
N PRO A 145 -6.78 -15.56 -1.16
CA PRO A 145 -7.74 -16.43 -0.49
C PRO A 145 -7.56 -17.86 -1.00
N VAL A 146 -7.23 -18.79 -0.10
CA VAL A 146 -6.95 -20.19 -0.45
C VAL A 146 -8.26 -20.94 -0.71
N GLY A 147 -9.39 -20.45 -0.20
CA GLY A 147 -10.71 -21.03 -0.51
C GLY A 147 -11.86 -20.47 0.33
N ILE A 148 -13.06 -21.02 0.10
CA ILE A 148 -14.27 -20.73 0.85
C ILE A 148 -14.59 -21.94 1.74
N LEU A 149 -14.74 -21.70 3.04
CA LEU A 149 -15.24 -22.69 3.98
C LEU A 149 -16.76 -22.58 4.09
N HIS A 150 -17.45 -23.65 3.74
CA HIS A 150 -18.89 -23.81 3.97
C HIS A 150 -19.14 -24.38 5.36
N VAL A 151 -19.87 -23.64 6.20
CA VAL A 151 -20.17 -24.03 7.58
C VAL A 151 -21.68 -24.14 7.74
N LYS A 152 -22.16 -25.33 8.09
CA LYS A 152 -23.56 -25.56 8.44
C LYS A 152 -23.71 -25.77 9.95
N VAL A 153 -24.40 -24.85 10.61
CA VAL A 153 -24.73 -24.95 12.04
C VAL A 153 -26.06 -25.67 12.17
N LEU A 154 -26.00 -26.95 12.55
CA LEU A 154 -27.18 -27.81 12.64
C LEU A 154 -27.96 -27.57 13.93
N ARG A 155 -27.41 -28.02 15.06
CA ARG A 155 -28.08 -28.01 16.37
C ARG A 155 -27.09 -28.07 17.52
N ALA A 156 -27.54 -27.71 18.71
CA ALA A 156 -26.87 -28.02 19.97
C ALA A 156 -27.79 -28.87 20.85
N LEU A 157 -27.20 -29.66 21.75
CA LEU A 157 -27.93 -30.56 22.64
C LEU A 157 -27.45 -30.34 24.07
N LYS A 158 -28.41 -30.38 25.01
CA LYS A 158 -28.15 -30.33 26.46
C LYS A 158 -27.28 -29.14 26.87
N LEU A 159 -27.62 -27.95 26.39
CA LEU A 159 -26.91 -26.74 26.81
C LEU A 159 -27.01 -26.57 28.34
N LYS A 160 -25.87 -26.25 28.97
CA LYS A 160 -25.80 -26.04 30.41
C LYS A 160 -26.62 -24.81 30.78
N LYS A 161 -27.55 -24.98 31.72
CA LYS A 161 -28.30 -23.89 32.34
C LYS A 161 -27.36 -23.05 33.18
N LYS A 162 -27.42 -21.72 33.04
CA LYS A 162 -26.79 -20.78 33.97
C LYS A 162 -27.79 -20.23 35.01
N ASP A 163 -29.05 -20.07 34.61
CA ASP A 163 -30.09 -19.55 35.49
C ASP A 163 -30.95 -20.63 36.13
N ILE A 164 -31.31 -20.38 37.40
CA ILE A 164 -32.13 -21.25 38.27
C ILE A 164 -33.51 -21.51 37.65
N MET A 165 -33.98 -20.62 36.77
CA MET A 165 -35.33 -20.64 36.16
C MET A 165 -35.42 -21.31 34.78
N GLY A 166 -34.39 -22.03 34.34
CA GLY A 166 -34.60 -23.24 33.54
C GLY A 166 -34.58 -23.16 32.01
N ALA A 167 -34.30 -22.02 31.39
CA ALA A 167 -34.20 -21.93 29.92
C ALA A 167 -33.09 -20.95 29.48
N ALA A 168 -32.49 -21.19 28.31
CA ALA A 168 -31.47 -20.36 27.68
C ALA A 168 -31.96 -19.86 26.33
N ASP A 169 -31.47 -18.72 25.86
CA ASP A 169 -31.76 -18.15 24.54
C ASP A 169 -30.54 -18.27 23.61
N PRO A 170 -30.20 -19.49 23.14
CA PRO A 170 -28.92 -19.70 22.50
C PRO A 170 -28.83 -19.22 21.05
N TYR A 171 -27.63 -18.77 20.69
CA TYR A 171 -27.19 -18.59 19.30
C TYR A 171 -25.69 -18.90 19.15
N VAL A 172 -25.25 -19.10 17.92
CA VAL A 172 -23.85 -19.39 17.59
C VAL A 172 -23.24 -18.22 16.84
N LYS A 173 -22.10 -17.73 17.30
CA LYS A 173 -21.28 -16.71 16.63
C LYS A 173 -20.04 -17.37 16.03
N LEU A 174 -19.87 -17.22 14.73
CA LEU A 174 -18.74 -17.71 13.95
C LEU A 174 -17.76 -16.56 13.70
N LYS A 175 -16.47 -16.79 13.98
CA LYS A 175 -15.39 -15.84 13.68
C LYS A 175 -14.11 -16.58 13.29
N LEU A 176 -13.26 -15.96 12.48
CA LEU A 176 -11.88 -16.42 12.32
C LEU A 176 -11.03 -15.90 13.47
N LYS A 177 -10.13 -16.73 13.98
CA LYS A 177 -9.17 -16.34 15.01
C LYS A 177 -8.38 -15.12 14.53
N ASP A 178 -8.32 -14.09 15.36
CA ASP A 178 -7.67 -12.80 15.11
C ASP A 178 -8.30 -11.89 14.01
N ASP A 179 -9.45 -12.27 13.47
CA ASP A 179 -10.23 -11.40 12.58
C ASP A 179 -11.18 -10.50 13.39
N LYS A 180 -10.89 -9.20 13.41
CA LYS A 180 -11.70 -8.18 14.11
C LYS A 180 -12.90 -7.69 13.27
N LEU A 181 -12.95 -7.97 11.97
CA LEU A 181 -13.88 -7.29 11.07
C LEU A 181 -15.14 -8.09 10.69
N ALA A 182 -15.14 -9.42 10.79
CA ALA A 182 -16.27 -10.21 10.32
C ALA A 182 -16.64 -11.37 11.26
N SER A 183 -17.71 -11.20 12.03
CA SER A 183 -18.39 -12.30 12.72
C SER A 183 -19.78 -12.51 12.16
N LYS A 184 -20.13 -13.76 11.84
CA LYS A 184 -21.49 -14.16 11.46
C LYS A 184 -22.17 -14.77 12.68
N LYS A 185 -23.49 -14.62 12.81
CA LYS A 185 -24.25 -15.23 13.90
C LYS A 185 -25.52 -15.90 13.39
N THR A 186 -25.94 -16.97 14.06
CA THR A 186 -27.23 -17.61 13.80
C THR A 186 -28.38 -16.82 14.37
N THR A 187 -29.60 -17.21 14.03
CA THR A 187 -30.80 -16.79 14.76
C THR A 187 -30.74 -17.21 16.23
N VAL A 188 -31.34 -16.40 17.10
CA VAL A 188 -31.50 -16.71 18.52
C VAL A 188 -32.72 -17.61 18.69
N LYS A 189 -32.59 -18.71 19.45
CA LYS A 189 -33.70 -19.61 19.75
C LYS A 189 -34.18 -19.36 21.17
N TYR A 190 -35.43 -18.97 21.33
CA TYR A 190 -35.97 -18.60 22.64
C TYR A 190 -36.21 -19.82 23.53
N LYS A 191 -35.77 -19.74 24.78
CA LYS A 191 -35.98 -20.72 25.86
C LYS A 191 -35.76 -22.18 25.45
N ASN A 192 -34.67 -22.45 24.73
CA ASN A 192 -34.42 -23.77 24.15
C ASN A 192 -33.01 -24.29 24.50
N LEU A 193 -32.94 -25.42 25.21
CA LEU A 193 -31.66 -26.06 25.57
C LEU A 193 -31.17 -27.08 24.52
N ASN A 194 -32.01 -27.38 23.52
CA ASN A 194 -31.71 -28.24 22.38
C ASN A 194 -32.05 -27.51 21.08
N PRO A 195 -31.44 -26.33 20.81
CA PRO A 195 -31.77 -25.52 19.65
C PRO A 195 -31.37 -26.20 18.34
N GLU A 196 -32.22 -26.06 17.32
CA GLU A 196 -31.93 -26.42 15.94
C GLU A 196 -31.96 -25.15 15.08
N TRP A 197 -30.85 -24.87 14.40
CA TRP A 197 -30.69 -23.70 13.53
C TRP A 197 -30.79 -24.08 12.05
N ASN A 198 -30.06 -25.11 11.63
CA ASN A 198 -29.93 -25.52 10.23
C ASN A 198 -29.52 -24.37 9.29
N GLU A 199 -28.63 -23.49 9.76
CA GLU A 199 -28.18 -22.29 9.05
C GLU A 199 -26.80 -22.51 8.41
N GLU A 200 -26.59 -21.93 7.23
CA GLU A 200 -25.36 -22.09 6.43
C GLU A 200 -24.63 -20.76 6.27
N PHE A 201 -23.29 -20.80 6.37
CA PHE A 201 -22.43 -19.64 6.27
C PHE A 201 -21.21 -19.94 5.40
N ASN A 202 -20.85 -18.97 4.55
CA ASN A 202 -19.61 -19.01 3.77
C ASN A 202 -18.57 -18.11 4.44
N VAL A 203 -17.39 -18.66 4.73
CA VAL A 203 -16.26 -17.95 5.37
C VAL A 203 -15.06 -18.01 4.43
N VAL A 204 -14.50 -16.86 4.07
CA VAL A 204 -13.34 -16.78 3.18
C VAL A 204 -12.07 -17.05 3.99
N ILE A 205 -11.29 -18.05 3.59
CA ILE A 205 -10.03 -18.42 4.23
C ILE A 205 -8.87 -17.86 3.42
N LYS A 206 -8.01 -17.08 4.07
CA LYS A 206 -6.81 -16.46 3.47
C LYS A 206 -5.54 -17.25 3.72
N ASP A 207 -5.46 -17.93 4.86
CA ASP A 207 -4.29 -18.70 5.26
C ASP A 207 -4.74 -19.86 6.17
N PRO A 208 -4.88 -21.08 5.63
CA PRO A 208 -5.37 -22.21 6.42
C PRO A 208 -4.40 -22.67 7.50
N GLU A 209 -3.10 -22.39 7.39
CA GLU A 209 -2.11 -22.84 8.37
C GLU A 209 -2.12 -21.98 9.64
N SER A 210 -2.33 -20.67 9.48
CA SER A 210 -2.37 -19.73 10.60
C SER A 210 -3.79 -19.49 11.14
N GLN A 211 -4.83 -19.61 10.30
CA GLN A 211 -6.21 -19.32 10.70
C GLN A 211 -6.92 -20.53 11.34
N ALA A 212 -7.89 -20.24 12.20
CA ALA A 212 -8.80 -21.22 12.77
C ALA A 212 -10.22 -20.63 12.86
N LEU A 213 -11.25 -21.44 12.60
CA LEU A 213 -12.64 -21.06 12.83
C LEU A 213 -12.97 -21.23 14.31
N VAL A 214 -13.51 -20.19 14.93
CA VAL A 214 -14.00 -20.22 16.31
C VAL A 214 -15.52 -20.07 16.29
N LEU A 215 -16.22 -21.05 16.88
CA LEU A 215 -17.66 -21.03 17.11
C LEU A 215 -17.91 -20.83 18.60
N ASN A 216 -18.55 -19.72 18.95
CA ASN A 216 -18.97 -19.45 20.30
C ASN A 216 -20.48 -19.62 20.41
N VAL A 217 -20.92 -20.49 21.30
CA VAL A 217 -22.33 -20.61 21.69
C VAL A 217 -22.58 -19.60 22.79
N TYR A 218 -23.52 -18.70 22.56
CA TYR A 218 -23.92 -17.66 23.50
C TYR A 218 -25.31 -17.94 24.05
N ASP A 219 -25.57 -17.45 25.26
CA ASP A 219 -26.89 -17.18 25.82
C ASP A 219 -26.91 -15.70 26.18
N TRP A 220 -27.77 -14.93 25.51
CA TRP A 220 -27.70 -13.46 25.53
C TRP A 220 -26.31 -12.92 25.18
N GLU A 221 -25.58 -12.37 26.14
CA GLU A 221 -24.22 -11.82 25.95
C GLU A 221 -23.12 -12.72 26.55
N GLN A 222 -23.50 -13.86 27.14
CA GLN A 222 -22.56 -14.74 27.82
C GLN A 222 -22.19 -15.96 26.96
N VAL A 223 -20.90 -16.26 26.88
CA VAL A 223 -20.41 -17.47 26.22
C VAL A 223 -20.71 -18.68 27.11
N ILE A 224 -21.41 -19.67 26.56
CA ILE A 224 -21.65 -20.99 27.18
C ILE A 224 -20.52 -21.95 26.80
N SER A 225 -20.20 -22.02 25.52
CA SER A 225 -19.22 -22.97 24.96
C SER A 225 -18.44 -22.32 23.82
N THR A 226 -17.18 -22.72 23.67
CA THR A 226 -16.30 -22.29 22.57
C THR A 226 -15.72 -23.51 21.88
N PHE A 227 -15.86 -23.58 20.56
CA PHE A 227 -15.27 -24.60 19.70
C PHE A 227 -14.26 -23.95 18.77
N THR A 228 -13.06 -24.51 18.66
CA THR A 228 -12.03 -24.03 17.73
C THR A 228 -11.69 -25.13 16.74
N CYS A 229 -11.87 -24.84 15.45
CA CYS A 229 -11.58 -25.71 14.34
C CYS A 229 -10.34 -25.19 13.61
N LYS A 230 -9.21 -25.89 13.72
CA LYS A 230 -8.00 -25.59 12.92
C LYS A 230 -8.13 -26.21 11.53
N PHE A 231 -7.79 -25.47 10.49
CA PHE A 231 -7.75 -26.01 9.14
C PHE A 231 -6.45 -26.81 9.01
N ARG A 232 -6.55 -28.12 8.75
CA ARG A 232 -5.38 -28.92 8.32
C ARG A 232 -5.51 -29.16 6.83
N SER A 233 -4.47 -28.82 6.06
CA SER A 233 -4.35 -29.17 4.65
C SER A 233 -4.40 -30.70 4.51
N PHE A 234 -5.50 -31.25 4.01
CA PHE A 234 -5.64 -32.66 3.67
C PHE A 234 -6.60 -32.82 2.51
N GLY A 235 -6.20 -33.61 1.52
CA GLY A 235 -7.00 -33.95 0.35
C GLY A 235 -8.31 -34.64 0.71
N SER A 236 -9.35 -34.29 -0.04
CA SER A 236 -10.71 -34.85 -0.06
C SER A 236 -11.70 -34.41 1.04
N ASN A 237 -12.84 -34.00 0.50
CA ASN A 237 -14.10 -33.50 1.01
C ASN A 237 -14.53 -33.89 2.44
N SER A 238 -14.94 -32.84 3.16
CA SER A 238 -15.72 -32.82 4.41
C SER A 238 -15.04 -33.35 5.68
N LYS A 239 -14.80 -32.44 6.64
CA LYS A 239 -14.46 -32.81 8.02
C LYS A 239 -15.48 -32.22 8.98
N PHE A 240 -16.00 -33.08 9.85
CA PHE A 240 -16.81 -32.71 11.00
C PHE A 240 -15.89 -32.21 12.11
N CYS A 241 -16.09 -31.00 12.59
CA CYS A 241 -15.53 -30.59 13.89
C CYS A 241 -16.41 -31.25 14.98
N LYS A 242 -15.99 -32.45 15.43
CA LYS A 242 -16.61 -33.14 16.57
C LYS A 242 -16.02 -32.60 17.87
N SER A 243 -16.90 -32.39 18.86
CA SER A 243 -16.56 -32.33 20.29
C SER A 243 -16.28 -33.72 20.81
#